data_AF-L1N9C3-F1
#
_entry.id   AF-L1N9C3-F1
#
_cell.length_a   1.000
_cell.length_b   1.000
_cell.length_c   1.000
_cell.angle_alpha   90.00
_cell.angle_beta   90.00
_cell.angle_gamma   90.00
#
_symmetry.space_group_name_H-M   'P 1'
#
loop_
_entity.id
_entity.type
_entity.pdbx_description
1 polymer ?
#
loop_
_entity_poly.entity_id
_entity_poly.type
_entity_poly.pdbx_seq_one_letter_code
_entity_poly.pdbx_strand_id
1 'polypeptide(L)'
;MQLLNNFYHITQQSGTDREIRFKIAFHPDHIIYKAHFPQQPVTPGVCTLQTVTELAELVLQRSLRVVGIKNAKFLALLTPIDVPEVFIDLNIKEEAAACHIKAEVSTEQQVYAKLSIMYA
;
A
#
# COMPACT_ATOMS: atom_id res chain seq x y z
N MET A 1 6.70 12.14 -2.41
CA MET A 1 7.85 11.49 -1.78
C MET A 1 7.77 10.03 -2.17
N GLN A 2 8.84 9.48 -2.76
CA GLN A 2 8.88 8.07 -3.14
C GLN A 2 9.16 7.21 -1.91
N LEU A 3 8.37 6.15 -1.71
CA LEU A 3 8.47 5.25 -0.55
C LEU A 3 9.19 3.94 -0.87
N LEU A 4 9.03 3.42 -2.08
CA LEU A 4 9.68 2.18 -2.51
C LEU A 4 11.21 2.27 -2.37
N ASN A 5 11.80 1.22 -1.81
CA ASN A 5 13.21 1.06 -1.47
C ASN A 5 13.75 2.03 -0.40
N ASN A 6 12.87 2.76 0.30
CA ASN A 6 13.26 3.68 1.39
C ASN A 6 12.41 3.45 2.66
N PHE A 7 11.10 3.37 2.50
CA PHE A 7 10.14 3.07 3.56
C PHE A 7 9.73 1.59 3.59
N TYR A 8 9.67 0.97 2.40
CA TYR A 8 9.39 -0.45 2.22
C TYR A 8 10.14 -0.97 1.00
N HIS A 9 10.26 -2.29 0.87
CA HIS A 9 10.70 -2.93 -0.36
C HIS A 9 9.82 -4.15 -0.68
N ILE A 10 9.79 -4.52 -1.96
CA ILE A 10 9.04 -5.69 -2.44
C ILE A 10 9.92 -6.93 -2.25
N THR A 11 9.38 -7.97 -1.60
CA THR A 11 10.06 -9.25 -1.41
C THR A 11 9.53 -10.32 -2.36
N GLN A 12 8.25 -10.25 -2.73
CA GLN A 12 7.62 -11.16 -3.69
C GLN A 12 6.51 -10.46 -4.49
N GLN A 13 6.27 -10.95 -5.69
CA GLN A 13 5.15 -10.57 -6.54
C GLN A 13 4.56 -11.81 -7.20
N SER A 14 3.24 -11.92 -7.23
CA SER A 14 2.52 -12.99 -7.92
C SER A 14 1.18 -12.49 -8.47
N GLY A 15 0.58 -13.24 -9.39
CA GLY A 15 -0.73 -12.93 -9.99
C GLY A 15 -0.66 -12.52 -11.46
N THR A 16 -1.72 -11.85 -11.92
CA THR A 16 -1.92 -11.39 -13.30
C THR A 16 -2.12 -9.89 -13.36
N ASP A 17 -2.00 -9.27 -14.53
CA ASP A 17 -2.03 -7.80 -14.73
C ASP A 17 -3.22 -7.04 -14.07
N ARG A 18 -4.32 -7.73 -13.72
CA ARG A 18 -5.49 -7.14 -13.05
C ARG A 18 -5.69 -7.56 -11.60
N GLU A 19 -5.09 -8.67 -11.20
CA GLU A 19 -5.18 -9.25 -9.85
C GLU A 19 -3.78 -9.67 -9.43
N ILE A 20 -3.10 -8.78 -8.70
CA ILE A 20 -1.71 -8.95 -8.29
C ILE A 20 -1.62 -8.90 -6.78
N ARG A 21 -0.79 -9.79 -6.24
CA ARG A 21 -0.38 -9.79 -4.84
C ARG A 21 1.10 -9.44 -4.76
N PHE A 22 1.41 -8.46 -3.93
CA PHE A 22 2.77 -8.18 -3.49
C PHE A 22 2.96 -8.66 -2.06
N LYS A 23 4.15 -9.17 -1.75
CA LYS A 23 4.66 -9.20 -0.37
C LYS A 23 5.67 -8.06 -0.23
N ILE A 24 5.48 -7.23 0.79
CA ILE A 24 6.40 -6.12 1.09
C ILE A 24 6.93 -6.23 2.52
N ALA A 25 8.13 -5.69 2.72
CA ALA A 25 8.76 -5.57 4.02
C ALA A 25 9.04 -4.09 4.33
N PHE A 26 8.65 -3.62 5.51
CA PHE A 26 8.88 -2.25 5.96
C PHE A 26 10.31 -2.05 6.44
N HIS A 27 10.79 -0.81 6.39
CA HIS A 27 12.06 -0.39 6.99
C HIS A 27 11.77 0.28 8.34
N PRO A 28 11.84 -0.44 9.48
CA PRO A 28 11.45 0.08 10.79
C PRO A 28 12.28 1.30 11.23
N ASP A 29 13.52 1.43 10.75
CA ASP A 29 14.42 2.54 11.08
C ASP A 29 14.14 3.84 10.31
N HIS A 30 13.18 3.82 9.36
CA HIS A 30 12.85 4.98 8.54
C HIS A 30 12.39 6.19 9.38
N ILE A 31 12.78 7.40 8.97
CA ILE A 31 12.52 8.64 9.71
C ILE A 31 11.03 8.89 10.03
N ILE A 32 10.13 8.40 9.17
CA ILE A 32 8.69 8.48 9.38
C ILE A 32 8.28 7.77 10.67
N TYR A 33 8.81 6.57 10.93
CA TYR A 33 8.48 5.82 12.14
C TYR A 33 9.04 6.47 13.41
N LYS A 34 10.14 7.22 13.31
CA LYS A 34 10.66 8.03 14.41
C LYS A 34 9.76 9.22 14.75
N ALA A 35 9.01 9.71 13.76
CA ALA A 35 8.08 10.83 13.91
C ALA A 35 6.62 10.41 14.13
N HIS A 36 6.25 9.15 13.84
CA HIS A 36 4.87 8.68 13.82
C HIS A 36 4.74 7.29 14.46
N PHE A 37 4.64 7.18 15.78
CA PHE A 37 4.84 8.23 16.79
C PHE A 37 6.17 7.99 17.51
N PRO A 38 6.80 9.02 18.08
CA PRO A 38 8.02 8.81 18.87
C PRO A 38 7.81 7.71 19.92
N GLN A 39 8.71 6.72 19.94
CA GLN A 39 8.65 5.52 20.80
C GLN A 39 7.49 4.53 20.55
N GLN A 40 6.52 4.87 19.70
CA GLN A 40 5.40 4.00 19.34
C GLN A 40 5.15 4.07 17.82
N PRO A 41 6.03 3.42 17.02
CA PRO A 41 5.96 3.54 15.56
C PRO A 41 4.70 2.88 15.02
N VAL A 42 3.94 3.64 14.23
CA VAL A 42 2.73 3.22 13.54
C VAL A 42 2.86 3.63 12.08
N THR A 43 2.47 2.75 11.17
CA THR A 43 2.44 3.05 9.74
C THR A 43 1.35 4.09 9.46
N PRO A 44 1.70 5.30 8.97
CA PRO A 44 0.69 6.30 8.65
C PRO A 44 -0.21 5.81 7.51
N GLY A 45 -1.52 6.05 7.61
CA GLY A 45 -2.47 5.64 6.57
C GLY A 45 -2.18 6.24 5.19
N VAL A 46 -1.61 7.45 5.14
CA VAL A 46 -1.14 8.07 3.89
C VAL A 46 0.06 7.36 3.27
N CYS A 47 0.92 6.73 4.08
CA CYS A 47 2.01 5.89 3.57
C CYS A 47 1.44 4.61 2.96
N THR A 48 0.43 4.01 3.58
CA THR A 48 -0.29 2.86 3.00
C THR A 48 -0.93 3.20 1.64
N LEU A 49 -1.60 4.36 1.54
CA LEU A 49 -2.16 4.86 0.27
C LEU A 49 -1.09 5.07 -0.81
N GLN A 50 0.04 5.68 -0.43
CA GLN A 50 1.16 5.92 -1.34
C GLN A 50 1.83 4.61 -1.78
N THR A 51 2.05 3.66 -0.88
CA THR A 51 2.53 2.31 -1.21
C THR A 51 1.62 1.63 -2.23
N VAL A 52 0.29 1.67 -2.04
CA VAL A 52 -0.67 1.13 -3.01
C VAL A 52 -0.58 1.83 -4.37
N THR A 53 -0.39 3.16 -4.36
CA THR A 53 -0.22 3.95 -5.59
C THR A 53 1.05 3.52 -6.33
N GLU A 54 2.19 3.47 -5.65
CA GLU A 54 3.48 3.09 -6.25
C GLU A 54 3.46 1.66 -6.78
N LEU A 55 2.85 0.71 -6.05
CA LEU A 55 2.69 -0.66 -6.54
C LEU A 55 1.79 -0.72 -7.78
N ALA A 56 0.71 0.07 -7.84
CA ALA A 56 -0.13 0.15 -9.01
C ALA A 56 0.57 0.78 -10.22
N GLU A 57 1.38 1.83 -10.01
CA GLU A 57 2.20 2.45 -11.06
C GLU A 57 3.23 1.45 -11.62
N LEU A 58 3.82 0.60 -10.77
CA LEU A 58 4.71 -0.48 -11.21
C LEU A 58 3.97 -1.50 -12.09
N VAL A 59 2.73 -1.86 -11.76
CA VAL A 59 1.96 -2.80 -12.59
C VAL A 59 1.56 -2.17 -13.92
N LEU A 60 1.05 -0.93 -13.89
CA LEU A 60 0.52 -0.25 -15.07
C LEU A 60 1.58 0.45 -15.94
N GLN A 61 2.84 0.51 -15.47
CA GLN A 61 3.97 1.15 -16.16
C GLN A 61 3.67 2.61 -16.55
N ARG A 62 2.90 3.31 -15.73
CA ARG A 62 2.57 4.74 -15.89
C ARG A 62 2.32 5.38 -14.53
N SER A 63 2.55 6.70 -14.45
CA SER A 63 2.19 7.46 -13.27
C SER A 63 0.67 7.54 -13.10
N LEU A 64 0.22 7.53 -11.84
CA LEU A 64 -1.18 7.60 -11.45
C LEU A 64 -1.41 8.78 -10.54
N ARG A 65 -2.39 9.62 -10.87
CA ARG A 65 -2.79 10.71 -9.99
C ARG A 65 -4.08 10.35 -9.28
N VAL A 66 -4.08 10.34 -7.94
CA VAL A 66 -5.32 10.17 -7.17
C VAL A 66 -6.30 11.29 -7.51
N VAL A 67 -7.48 10.92 -8.00
CA VAL A 67 -8.61 11.85 -8.26
C VAL A 67 -9.75 11.68 -7.27
N GLY A 68 -9.76 10.58 -6.51
CA GLY A 68 -10.66 10.42 -5.39
C GLY A 68 -10.48 9.11 -4.64
N ILE A 69 -10.93 9.08 -3.40
CA ILE A 69 -10.87 7.89 -2.54
C ILE A 69 -12.32 7.54 -2.20
N LYS A 70 -12.84 6.45 -2.79
CA LYS A 70 -14.19 5.95 -2.48
C LYS A 70 -14.23 5.33 -1.09
N ASN A 71 -13.14 4.70 -0.67
CA ASN A 71 -13.05 4.10 0.65
C ASN A 71 -11.59 4.04 1.13
N ALA A 72 -11.36 4.40 2.39
CA ALA A 72 -10.13 4.12 3.10
C ALA A 72 -10.47 3.68 4.52
N LYS A 73 -10.41 2.37 4.77
CA LYS A 73 -10.63 1.76 6.08
C LYS A 73 -9.31 1.25 6.64
N PHE A 74 -8.91 1.78 7.80
CA PHE A 74 -7.79 1.27 8.58
C PHE A 74 -8.39 0.51 9.77
N LEU A 75 -8.39 -0.82 9.65
CA LEU A 75 -9.15 -1.73 10.51
C LEU A 75 -8.37 -2.14 11.76
N ALA A 76 -7.04 -2.06 11.72
CA ALA A 76 -6.16 -2.38 12.83
C ALA A 76 -4.88 -1.55 12.77
N LEU A 77 -4.20 -1.43 13.91
CA LEU A 77 -2.88 -0.81 13.99
C LEU A 77 -1.87 -1.64 13.22
N LEU A 78 -1.14 -0.98 12.32
CA LEU A 78 -0.04 -1.58 11.57
C LEU A 78 1.27 -0.96 12.03
N THR A 79 2.11 -1.73 12.72
CA THR A 79 3.42 -1.29 13.21
C THR A 79 4.52 -2.02 12.44
N PRO A 80 5.66 -1.38 12.13
CA PRO A 80 6.76 -2.05 11.42
C PRO A 80 7.54 -3.02 12.33
N ILE A 81 7.31 -2.98 13.64
CA ILE A 81 7.97 -3.85 14.62
C ILE A 81 7.20 -5.16 14.78
N ASP A 82 5.89 -5.08 15.04
CA ASP A 82 5.07 -6.27 15.27
C ASP A 82 4.65 -6.93 13.95
N VAL A 83 4.54 -6.13 12.88
CA VAL A 83 4.11 -6.55 11.54
C VAL A 83 5.11 -6.07 10.49
N PRO A 84 6.32 -6.66 10.45
CA PRO A 84 7.40 -6.18 9.57
C PRO A 84 7.11 -6.43 8.09
N GLU A 85 6.24 -7.39 7.77
CA GLU A 85 5.85 -7.75 6.41
C GLU A 85 4.33 -7.85 6.28
N VAL A 86 3.82 -7.46 5.11
CA VAL A 86 2.40 -7.59 4.75
C VAL A 86 2.24 -8.00 3.30
N PHE A 87 1.09 -8.58 3.00
CA PHE A 87 0.59 -8.73 1.64
C PHE A 87 -0.20 -7.48 1.25
N ILE A 88 -0.03 -7.08 -0.01
CA ILE A 88 -0.83 -6.05 -0.68
C ILE A 88 -1.49 -6.69 -1.89
N ASP A 89 -2.79 -6.94 -1.78
CA ASP A 89 -3.61 -7.44 -2.88
C ASP A 89 -4.20 -6.26 -3.65
N LEU A 90 -3.94 -6.19 -4.95
CA LEU A 90 -4.47 -5.17 -5.87
C LEU A 90 -5.47 -5.81 -6.85
N ASN A 91 -6.65 -5.20 -6.95
CA ASN A 91 -7.61 -5.46 -8.03
C ASN A 91 -7.75 -4.18 -8.86
N ILE A 92 -7.28 -4.24 -10.10
CA ILE A 92 -7.18 -3.10 -11.01
C ILE A 92 -8.28 -3.18 -12.07
N LYS A 93 -9.07 -2.10 -12.19
CA LYS A 93 -10.12 -1.93 -13.19
C LYS A 93 -9.89 -0.65 -13.96
N GLU A 94 -9.41 -0.78 -15.20
CA GLU A 94 -9.27 0.34 -16.12
C GLU A 94 -10.60 0.57 -16.87
N GLU A 95 -11.09 1.80 -16.83
CA GLU A 95 -12.22 2.31 -17.60
C GLU A 95 -11.74 3.42 -18.54
N ALA A 96 -12.56 3.82 -19.51
CA ALA A 96 -12.15 4.74 -20.58
C ALA A 96 -11.57 6.09 -20.10
N ALA A 97 -11.95 6.57 -18.90
CA ALA A 97 -11.51 7.86 -18.36
C ALA A 97 -10.89 7.79 -16.94
N ALA A 98 -10.84 6.61 -16.32
CA ALA A 98 -10.37 6.47 -14.94
C ALA A 98 -9.86 5.05 -14.66
N CYS A 99 -8.93 4.94 -13.72
CA CYS A 99 -8.49 3.66 -13.17
C CYS A 99 -9.01 3.50 -11.74
N HIS A 100 -9.76 2.42 -11.50
CA HIS A 100 -10.28 2.06 -10.19
C HIS A 100 -9.44 0.93 -9.61
N ILE A 101 -8.84 1.16 -8.44
CA ILE A 101 -8.03 0.14 -7.76
C ILE A 101 -8.63 -0.11 -6.40
N LYS A 102 -8.91 -1.38 -6.12
CA LYS A 102 -9.17 -1.86 -4.76
C LYS A 102 -7.89 -2.48 -4.22
N ALA A 103 -7.57 -2.17 -2.98
CA ALA A 103 -6.44 -2.76 -2.31
C ALA A 103 -6.81 -3.32 -0.94
N GLU A 104 -6.20 -4.44 -0.58
CA GLU A 104 -6.25 -5.00 0.78
C GLU A 104 -4.83 -5.15 1.31
N VAL A 105 -4.63 -4.75 2.57
CA VAL A 105 -3.36 -4.87 3.30
C VAL A 105 -3.57 -5.85 4.43
N SER A 106 -2.85 -6.97 4.41
CA SER A 106 -3.11 -8.10 5.32
C SER A 106 -1.85 -8.89 5.65
N THR A 107 -1.91 -9.67 6.73
CA THR A 107 -1.09 -10.87 6.92
C THR A 107 -1.96 -12.10 6.68
N GLU A 108 -1.42 -13.32 6.85
CA GLU A 108 -2.22 -14.56 6.80
C GLU A 108 -3.36 -14.58 7.84
N GLN A 109 -3.25 -13.79 8.91
CA GLN A 109 -4.15 -13.84 10.08
C GLN A 109 -5.10 -12.64 10.17
N GLN A 110 -4.72 -11.48 9.65
CA GLN A 110 -5.44 -10.23 9.92
C GLN A 110 -5.39 -9.24 8.75
N VAL A 111 -6.49 -8.54 8.54
CA VAL A 111 -6.57 -7.40 7.62
C VAL A 111 -6.35 -6.10 8.38
N TYR A 112 -5.44 -5.27 7.88
CA TYR A 112 -5.08 -3.98 8.46
C TYR A 112 -5.71 -2.81 7.73
N ALA A 113 -5.85 -2.89 6.40
CA ALA A 113 -6.50 -1.84 5.63
C ALA A 113 -7.25 -2.37 4.41
N LYS A 114 -8.32 -1.68 4.04
CA LYS A 114 -9.02 -1.85 2.76
C LYS A 114 -9.21 -0.48 2.10
N LEU A 115 -8.74 -0.36 0.86
CA LEU A 115 -8.74 0.89 0.10
C LEU A 115 -9.51 0.70 -1.20
N SER A 116 -10.20 1.76 -1.65
CA SER A 116 -10.77 1.87 -2.99
C SER A 116 -10.47 3.28 -3.52
N ILE A 117 -9.56 3.34 -4.49
CA ILE A 117 -8.94 4.57 -4.96
C ILE A 117 -9.25 4.72 -6.45
N MET A 118 -9.49 5.96 -6.87
CA MET A 118 -9.68 6.36 -8.25
C MET A 118 -8.47 7.16 -8.70
N TYR A 119 -7.94 6.80 -9.86
CA TYR A 119 -6.79 7.46 -10.48
C TYR A 119 -7.15 7.97 -11.87
N ALA A 120 -6.45 9.03 -12.29
CA ALA A 120 -6.34 9.48 -13.67
C ALA A 120 -4.91 9.27 -14.18
#